data_AF-A0A5J5IM07-F1
#
_entry.id   AF-A0A5J5IM07-F1
#
_cell.length_a   1.000
_cell.length_b   1.000
_cell.length_c   1.000
_cell.angle_alpha   90.00
_cell.angle_beta   90.00
_cell.angle_gamma   90.00
#
_symmetry.space_group_name_H-M   'P 1'
#
loop_
_entity.id
_entity.type
_entity.pdbx_description
1 polymer ?
#
loop_
_entity_poly.entity_id
_entity_poly.type
_entity_poly.pdbx_seq_one_letter_code
_entity_poly.pdbx_strand_id
1 'polypeptide(L)' 'MKTAEIRKQLHSYLEVADDKKINAIYTMVEDEIKETIVEYSPEFKAELDSRVNYYLKGGKMVSPTEMNKRLQSLRKKRK' A
#
# COMPACT_ATOMS: atom_id res chain seq x y z
N MET A 1 16.92 -25.75 -4.81
CA MET A 1 15.64 -25.24 -4.28
C MET A 1 15.28 -23.99 -5.08
N LYS A 2 14.06 -23.87 -5.59
CA LYS A 2 13.67 -22.68 -6.36
C LYS A 2 13.36 -21.55 -5.38
N THR A 3 13.75 -20.31 -5.69
CA THR A 3 13.52 -19.13 -4.81
C THR A 3 12.06 -18.97 -4.37
N ALA A 4 11.11 -19.38 -5.22
CA ALA A 4 9.68 -19.38 -4.89
C ALA A 4 9.32 -20.35 -3.75
N GLU A 5 9.97 -21.51 -3.68
CA GLU A 5 9.78 -22.49 -2.60
C GLU A 5 10.33 -21.95 -1.28
N ILE A 6 11.51 -21.31 -1.33
CA ILE A 6 12.13 -20.67 -0.16
C ILE A 6 11.20 -19.59 0.42
N ARG A 7 10.65 -18.73 -0.45
CA ARG A 7 9.71 -17.66 -0.04
C ARG A 7 8.46 -18.23 0.63
N LYS A 8 7.89 -19.30 0.06
CA LYS A 8 6.70 -19.95 0.64
C LYS A 8 7.00 -20.53 2.02
N GLN A 9 8.14 -21.20 2.18
CA GLN A 9 8.56 -21.78 3.46
C GLN A 9 8.80 -20.71 4.52
N LEU A 10 9.46 -19.60 4.17
CA LEU A 10 9.66 -18.46 5.07
C LEU A 10 8.32 -17.86 5.51
N HIS A 11 7.38 -17.65 4.59
CA HIS A 11 6.05 -17.17 4.94
C HIS A 11 5.36 -18.10 5.93
N SER A 12 5.30 -19.40 5.65
CA SER A 12 4.66 -20.37 6.55
C SER A 12 5.34 -20.45 7.92
N TYR A 13 6.65 -20.25 7.98
CA TYR A 13 7.39 -20.22 9.24
C TYR A 13 7.06 -18.98 10.08
N LEU A 14 6.97 -17.80 9.45
CA LEU A 14 6.63 -16.55 10.15
C LEU A 14 5.25 -16.60 10.82
N GLU A 15 4.30 -17.38 10.29
CA GLU A 15 2.96 -17.55 10.87
C GLU A 15 2.95 -18.34 12.20
N VAL A 16 3.96 -19.17 12.46
CA VAL A 16 3.98 -20.09 13.63
C VAL A 16 5.19 -19.88 14.55
N ALA A 17 6.15 -19.06 14.14
CA ALA A 17 7.33 -18.78 14.94
C ALA A 17 6.98 -17.96 16.18
N ASP A 18 7.68 -18.26 17.29
CA ASP A 18 7.54 -17.49 18.53
C ASP A 18 8.11 -16.06 18.39
N ASP A 19 7.63 -15.15 19.23
CA ASP A 19 8.00 -13.74 19.22
C ASP A 19 9.52 -13.52 19.31
N LYS A 20 10.25 -14.38 20.02
CA LYS A 20 11.70 -14.27 20.15
C LYS A 20 12.39 -14.48 18.80
N LYS A 21 11.96 -15.48 18.04
CA LYS A 21 12.49 -15.77 16.71
C LYS A 21 12.04 -14.73 15.68
N ILE A 22 10.80 -14.26 15.76
CA ILE A 22 10.32 -13.16 14.92
C ILE A 22 11.15 -11.90 15.13
N ASN A 23 11.39 -11.53 16.39
CA ASN A 23 12.22 -10.36 16.71
C ASN A 23 13.66 -10.50 16.19
N ALA A 24 14.26 -11.68 16.35
CA ALA A 24 15.60 -11.93 15.81
C ALA A 24 15.66 -11.78 14.29
N ILE A 25 14.68 -12.33 13.57
CA ILE A 25 14.57 -12.18 12.11
C ILE A 25 14.37 -10.71 11.74
N TYR A 26 13.44 -10.02 12.42
CA TYR A 26 13.17 -8.60 12.19
C TYR A 26 14.45 -7.78 12.34
N THR A 27 15.22 -7.94 13.43
CA THR A 27 16.48 -7.22 13.65
C THR A 27 17.50 -7.45 12.52
N MET A 28 17.50 -8.62 11.87
CA MET A 28 18.43 -8.90 10.77
C MET A 28 18.09 -8.15 9.48
N VAL A 29 16.82 -7.80 9.26
CA VAL A 29 16.32 -7.19 8.01
C VAL A 29 15.59 -5.86 8.27
N GLU A 30 15.71 -5.30 9.47
CA GLU A 30 14.92 -4.15 9.92
C GLU A 30 15.14 -2.94 9.03
N ASP A 31 16.40 -2.66 8.69
CA ASP A 31 16.77 -1.53 7.84
C ASP A 31 16.21 -1.68 6.42
N GLU A 32 16.27 -2.88 5.83
CA GLU A 32 15.70 -3.18 4.51
C GLU A 32 14.16 -3.07 4.50
N ILE A 33 13.52 -3.51 5.59
CA ILE A 33 12.07 -3.35 5.78
C ILE A 33 11.73 -1.87 5.89
N LYS A 34 12.48 -1.08 6.66
CA LYS A 34 12.22 0.36 6.83
C LYS A 34 12.47 1.16 5.56
N GLU A 35 13.51 0.83 4.79
CA GLU A 35 13.79 1.47 3.50
C GLU A 35 12.72 1.17 2.44
N THR A 36 12.05 0.01 2.54
CA THR A 36 10.94 -0.34 1.65
C THR A 36 9.59 0.26 2.07
N ILE A 37 9.49 0.80 3.30
CA ILE A 37 8.34 1.60 3.70
C ILE A 37 8.42 2.94 2.97
N VAL A 38 7.67 3.05 1.87
CA VAL A 38 7.45 4.34 1.20
C VAL A 38 6.70 5.24 2.17
N GLU A 39 7.42 6.11 2.87
CA GLU A 39 6.77 7.16 3.65
C GLU A 39 6.05 8.12 2.71
N TYR A 40 4.73 8.22 2.87
CA TYR A 40 3.97 9.25 2.19
C TYR A 40 4.39 10.63 2.71
N SER A 41 4.57 11.55 1.77
CA SER A 41 4.87 12.95 2.12
C SER A 41 3.74 13.52 3.00
N PRO A 42 4.03 14.48 3.88
CA PRO A 42 3.02 15.11 4.73
C PRO A 42 1.85 15.69 3.92
N GLU A 43 2.12 16.27 2.75
CA GLU A 43 1.11 16.84 1.86
C GLU A 43 0.20 15.75 1.31
N PHE A 44 0.77 14.61 0.92
CA PHE A 44 -0.02 13.49 0.42
C PHE A 44 -0.87 12.86 1.53
N LYS A 45 -0.33 12.72 2.74
CA LYS A 45 -1.10 12.27 3.93
C LYS A 45 -2.28 13.22 4.19
N ALA A 46 -2.05 14.53 4.18
CA ALA A 46 -3.11 15.52 4.39
C ALA A 46 -4.21 15.47 3.32
N GLU A 47 -3.85 15.23 2.06
CA GLU A 47 -4.81 15.03 0.97
C GLU A 47 -5.65 13.75 1.18
N LEU A 48 -5.03 12.65 1.62
CA LEU A 48 -5.75 11.41 1.94
C LEU A 48 -6.72 11.62 3.11
N ASP A 49 -6.28 12.27 4.18
CA ASP A 49 -7.12 12.59 5.34
C ASP A 49 -8.29 13.50 4.94
N SER A 50 -8.05 14.50 4.09
CA SER A 50 -9.08 15.37 3.53
C SER A 50 -10.13 14.57 2.75
N ARG A 51 -9.71 13.63 1.89
CA ARG A 51 -10.63 12.76 1.12
C ARG A 51 -11.47 11.86 2.02
N VAL A 52 -10.87 11.28 3.05
CA VAL A 52 -11.59 10.47 4.05
C VAL A 52 -12.62 11.32 4.77
N ASN A 53 -12.23 12.49 5.27
CA ASN A 53 -13.14 13.42 5.94
C ASN A 53 -14.28 13.89 5.05
N TYR A 54 -14.01 14.17 3.77
CA TYR A 54 -15.05 14.51 2.80
C TYR A 54 -16.07 13.38 2.66
N TYR A 55 -15.61 12.14 2.52
CA TYR A 55 -16.50 10.98 2.43
C TYR A 55 -17.34 10.79 3.70
N LEU A 56 -16.72 10.86 4.88
CA LEU A 56 -17.43 10.73 6.16
C LEU A 56 -18.48 11.81 6.38
N LYS A 57 -18.30 13.00 5.81
CA LYS A 57 -19.28 14.09 5.83
C LYS A 57 -20.38 13.96 4.76
N GLY A 58 -20.49 12.81 4.09
CA GLY A 58 -21.49 12.56 3.05
C GLY A 58 -21.06 13.01 1.65
N GLY A 59 -19.77 13.25 1.45
CA GLY A 59 -19.19 13.59 0.16
C GLY A 59 -19.39 12.48 -0.88
N LYS A 60 -19.61 12.88 -2.14
CA LYS A 60 -19.90 11.93 -3.22
C LYS A 60 -18.62 11.42 -3.87
N MET A 61 -18.34 10.13 -3.70
CA MET A 61 -17.25 9.46 -4.40
C MET A 61 -17.64 9.15 -5.85
N VAL A 62 -16.62 9.01 -6.70
CA VAL A 62 -16.80 8.70 -8.11
C VAL A 62 -16.53 7.23 -8.36
N SER A 63 -17.41 6.56 -9.10
CA SER A 63 -17.16 5.18 -9.50
C SER A 63 -16.00 5.09 -10.50
N PRO A 64 -15.31 3.92 -10.60
CA PRO A 64 -14.28 3.70 -11.61
C PRO A 64 -14.78 3.97 -13.04
N THR A 65 -16.00 3.55 -13.36
CA THR A 65 -16.62 3.77 -14.69
C THR A 65 -16.79 5.26 -14.98
N GLU A 66 -17.23 6.04 -14.00
CA GLU A 66 -17.43 7.48 -14.16
C GLU A 66 -16.09 8.22 -14.23
N MET A 67 -15.08 7.80 -13.46
CA MET A 67 -13.72 8.32 -13.60
C MET A 67 -13.14 8.04 -14.99
N ASN A 68 -13.33 6.83 -15.52
CA ASN A 68 -12.87 6.49 -16.86
C ASN A 68 -13.51 7.39 -17.95
N LYS A 69 -14.83 7.66 -17.84
CA LYS A 69 -15.51 8.61 -18.72
C LYS A 69 -14.90 10.02 -18.66
N ARG A 70 -14.57 10.50 -17.45
CA ARG A 70 -13.90 11.80 -17.25
C ARG A 70 -12.51 11.84 -17.89
N LEU A 71 -11.71 10.78 -17.73
CA LEU A 71 -10.39 10.69 -18.35
C LEU A 71 -10.47 10.68 -19.89
N GLN A 72 -11.44 9.96 -20.45
CA GLN A 72 -11.65 9.92 -21.90
C GLN A 72 -12.03 11.30 -22.47
N SER A 73 -12.90 12.05 -21.79
CA SER A 73 -13.30 13.39 -22.26
C SER A 73 -12.12 14.38 -22.22
N LEU A 74 -11.28 14.33 -21.18
CA LEU A 74 -10.07 15.14 -21.08
C LEU A 74 -9.05 14.81 -22.18
N ARG A 75 -8.88 13.53 -22.51
CA ARG A 75 -7.98 13.11 -23.60
C ARG A 75 -8.44 13.59 -24.97
N LYS A 76 -9.77 13.60 -25.21
CA LYS A 76 -10.34 14.12 -26.47
C LYS A 76 -10.16 15.63 -26.63
N LYS A 77 -10.19 16.40 -25.53
CA LYS A 77 -9.97 17.86 -25.54
C LYS A 77 -8.51 18.26 -25.78
N ARG A 78 -7.56 17.33 -25.62
CA ARG A 78 -6.12 17.54 -25.83
C ARG A 78 -5.66 17.22 -27.26
N LYS A 79 -6.53 16.66 -28.10
CA LYS A 79 -6.32 16.46 -29.53
C LYS A 79 -7.04 17.57 -30.29
#